data_AF-A0A2I0NXC0-F1
#
_entry.id   AF-A0A2I0NXC0-F1
#
_cell.length_a   1.000
_cell.length_b   1.000
_cell.length_c   1.000
_cell.angle_alpha   90.00
_cell.angle_beta   90.00
_cell.angle_gamma   90.00
#
_symmetry.space_group_name_H-M   'P 1'
#
loop_
_entity.id
_entity.type
_entity.pdbx_description
1 polymer ?
#
loop_
_entity_poly.entity_id
_entity_poly.type
_entity_poly.pdbx_seq_one_letter_code
_entity_poly.pdbx_strand_id
1 'polypeptide(L)'
;MYTTMMQDYQQELTVIKDLLKKNSNGMSVTDISKALSKNKNTIGRYLDILLISGQVDMRAYGMAKVYTISQRVPLSAMLSYSKELIMVLDDESRITDINDNFLNLLQLSRNDTLGKNISYVQSPEVDVRELLDTIATGKGDQESTVTFHIKEKGERIFHQKCVPTVFDDGRKGITLILEDVTDHILTERKTRESEERFRMMADNIQDGLIIRENDKTVYANNRIAEITGYSLEELWAMDPLAIIAPESHGKAALQIRDFKAHPGRSGDLQMWIIRKDGERRFTYARISGVQHLN
;
A
#
# COMPACT_ATOMS: atom_id res chain seq x y z
N MET A 1 15.55 -37.60 -39.23
CA MET A 1 14.15 -37.49 -39.69
C MET A 1 13.26 -36.77 -38.67
N TYR A 2 13.25 -37.17 -37.39
CA TYR A 2 12.49 -36.46 -36.33
C TYR A 2 12.92 -35.00 -36.09
N THR A 3 14.23 -34.71 -36.07
CA THR A 3 14.77 -33.35 -35.89
C THR A 3 14.35 -32.40 -37.01
N THR A 4 14.29 -32.91 -38.24
CA THR A 4 13.90 -32.15 -39.45
C THR A 4 12.41 -31.81 -39.45
N MET A 5 11.54 -32.74 -39.01
CA MET A 5 10.11 -32.46 -38.86
C MET A 5 9.79 -31.47 -37.73
N MET A 6 10.55 -31.49 -36.62
CA MET A 6 10.40 -30.49 -35.55
C MET A 6 10.88 -29.09 -35.98
N GLN A 7 11.92 -29.01 -36.80
CA GLN A 7 12.39 -27.75 -37.37
C GLN A 7 11.36 -27.13 -38.33
N ASP A 8 10.78 -27.92 -39.24
CA ASP A 8 9.71 -27.47 -40.13
C ASP A 8 8.53 -26.93 -39.31
N TYR A 9 8.12 -27.64 -38.26
CA TYR A 9 7.00 -27.24 -37.41
C TYR A 9 7.24 -25.91 -36.67
N GLN A 10 8.43 -25.68 -36.11
CA GLN A 10 8.78 -24.41 -35.46
C GLN A 10 8.84 -23.24 -36.46
N GLN A 11 9.27 -23.51 -37.69
CA GLN A 11 9.33 -22.53 -38.76
C GLN A 11 7.92 -22.06 -39.15
N GLU A 12 6.97 -22.99 -39.25
CA GLU A 12 5.55 -22.70 -39.52
C GLU A 12 4.90 -21.80 -38.45
N LEU A 13 5.13 -22.10 -37.17
CA LEU A 13 4.65 -21.28 -36.06
C LEU A 13 5.24 -19.86 -36.10
N THR A 14 6.51 -19.75 -36.49
CA THR A 14 7.22 -18.46 -36.60
C THR A 14 6.62 -17.61 -37.72
N VAL A 15 6.36 -18.20 -38.89
CA VAL A 15 5.74 -17.51 -40.03
C VAL A 15 4.35 -16.95 -39.68
N ILE A 16 3.52 -17.72 -38.95
CA ILE A 16 2.20 -17.25 -38.51
C ILE A 16 2.33 -16.08 -37.53
N LYS A 17 3.25 -16.16 -36.57
CA LYS A 17 3.50 -15.07 -35.61
C LYS A 17 3.96 -13.80 -36.31
N ASP A 18 4.87 -13.90 -37.28
CA ASP A 18 5.36 -12.73 -37.99
C ASP A 18 4.29 -12.10 -38.88
N LEU A 19 3.39 -12.91 -39.46
CA LEU A 19 2.21 -12.39 -40.15
C LEU A 19 1.27 -11.65 -39.20
N LEU A 20 1.01 -12.19 -38.02
CA LEU A 20 0.17 -11.55 -36.99
C LEU A 20 0.80 -10.26 -36.43
N LYS A 21 2.12 -10.21 -36.23
CA LYS A 21 2.83 -8.98 -35.83
C LYS A 21 2.66 -7.84 -36.82
N LYS A 22 2.61 -8.14 -38.13
CA LYS A 22 2.38 -7.16 -39.19
C LYS A 22 0.93 -6.68 -39.27
N ASN A 23 -0.01 -7.36 -38.60
CA ASN A 23 -1.44 -7.09 -38.65
C ASN A 23 -2.00 -6.91 -37.23
N SER A 24 -1.76 -5.74 -36.63
CA SER A 24 -2.10 -5.43 -35.23
C SER A 24 -3.60 -5.54 -34.88
N ASN A 25 -4.49 -5.42 -35.87
CA ASN A 25 -5.94 -5.58 -35.69
C ASN A 25 -6.37 -7.06 -35.61
N GLY A 26 -5.44 -7.99 -35.82
CA GLY A 26 -5.67 -9.42 -35.81
C GLY A 26 -6.15 -9.97 -37.15
N MET A 27 -6.07 -11.29 -37.30
CA MET A 27 -6.46 -12.00 -38.51
C MET A 27 -7.29 -13.23 -38.20
N SER A 28 -8.29 -13.54 -39.04
CA SER A 28 -9.03 -14.80 -38.89
C SER A 28 -8.23 -15.99 -39.43
N VAL A 29 -8.62 -17.21 -39.03
CA VAL A 29 -8.06 -18.45 -39.60
C VAL A 29 -8.14 -18.44 -41.13
N THR A 30 -9.22 -17.88 -41.70
CA THR A 30 -9.41 -17.79 -43.14
C THR A 30 -8.43 -16.82 -43.79
N ASP A 31 -8.14 -15.70 -43.14
CA ASP A 31 -7.24 -14.69 -43.69
C ASP A 31 -5.78 -15.16 -43.64
N ILE A 32 -5.38 -15.79 -42.53
CA ILE A 32 -4.05 -16.39 -42.36
C ILE A 32 -3.85 -17.53 -43.37
N SER A 33 -4.85 -18.39 -43.54
CA SER A 33 -4.85 -19.48 -44.53
C SER A 33 -4.65 -18.95 -45.96
N LYS A 34 -5.34 -17.87 -46.34
CA LYS A 34 -5.16 -17.23 -47.65
C LYS A 34 -3.77 -16.60 -47.79
N ALA A 35 -3.33 -15.83 -46.80
CA ALA A 35 -2.05 -15.12 -46.85
C ALA A 35 -0.86 -16.07 -46.96
N LEU A 36 -0.93 -17.23 -46.30
CA LEU A 36 0.15 -18.23 -46.31
C LEU A 36 -0.08 -19.35 -47.36
N SER A 37 -1.17 -19.29 -48.13
CA SER A 37 -1.56 -20.34 -49.09
C SER A 37 -1.55 -21.75 -48.46
N LYS A 38 -2.10 -21.87 -47.24
CA LYS A 38 -2.12 -23.10 -46.43
C LYS A 38 -3.54 -23.50 -46.05
N ASN A 39 -3.75 -24.79 -45.76
CA ASN A 39 -5.06 -25.31 -45.38
C ASN A 39 -5.56 -24.69 -44.05
N LYS A 40 -6.82 -24.27 -44.00
CA LYS A 40 -7.45 -23.67 -42.81
C LYS A 40 -7.38 -24.56 -41.57
N ASN A 41 -7.51 -25.88 -41.71
CA ASN A 41 -7.44 -26.81 -40.59
C ASN A 41 -6.02 -26.88 -40.02
N THR A 42 -5.00 -26.82 -40.87
CA THR A 42 -3.60 -26.78 -40.44
C THR A 42 -3.29 -25.49 -39.70
N ILE A 43 -3.71 -24.35 -40.24
CA ILE A 43 -3.58 -23.04 -39.57
C ILE A 43 -4.33 -23.03 -38.24
N GLY A 44 -5.54 -23.60 -38.19
CA GLY A 44 -6.32 -23.74 -36.96
C GLY A 44 -5.54 -24.47 -35.86
N ARG A 45 -4.94 -25.62 -36.17
CA ARG A 45 -4.12 -26.38 -35.21
C ARG A 45 -2.90 -25.60 -34.72
N TYR A 46 -2.21 -24.89 -35.61
CA TYR A 46 -1.07 -24.06 -35.22
C TYR A 46 -1.49 -22.91 -34.32
N LEU A 47 -2.64 -22.27 -34.61
CA LEU A 47 -3.20 -21.22 -33.76
C LEU A 47 -3.66 -21.76 -32.41
N ASP A 48 -4.24 -22.97 -32.34
CA ASP A 48 -4.59 -23.60 -31.06
C ASP A 48 -3.33 -23.83 -30.21
N ILE A 49 -2.23 -24.25 -30.82
CA ILE A 49 -0.95 -24.47 -30.11
C ILE A 49 -0.33 -23.14 -29.66
N LEU A 50 -0.40 -22.10 -30.49
CA LEU A 50 0.03 -20.76 -30.11
C LEU A 50 -0.86 -20.17 -29.00
N LEU A 51 -2.16 -20.46 -29.02
CA LEU A 51 -3.12 -20.00 -28.01
C LEU A 51 -2.86 -20.69 -26.67
N ILE A 52 -2.68 -22.01 -26.66
CA ILE A 52 -2.36 -22.80 -25.46
C ILE A 52 -1.02 -22.36 -24.87
N SER A 53 -0.03 -22.10 -25.71
CA SER A 53 1.27 -21.58 -25.26
C SER A 53 1.25 -20.09 -24.91
N GLY A 54 0.09 -19.42 -25.04
CA GLY A 54 -0.16 -18.01 -24.73
C GLY A 54 0.57 -17.00 -25.63
N GLN A 55 1.00 -17.42 -26.83
CA GLN A 55 1.73 -16.59 -27.79
C GLN A 55 0.79 -15.75 -28.66
N VAL A 56 -0.48 -16.15 -28.79
CA VAL A 56 -1.53 -15.40 -29.47
C VAL A 56 -2.78 -15.34 -28.60
N ASP A 57 -3.50 -14.24 -28.69
CA ASP A 57 -4.83 -14.09 -28.10
C ASP A 57 -5.89 -14.31 -29.18
N MET A 58 -7.07 -14.77 -28.78
CA MET A 58 -8.19 -14.98 -29.69
C MET A 58 -9.42 -14.19 -29.22
N ARG A 59 -10.01 -13.42 -30.13
CA ARG A 59 -11.28 -12.73 -29.92
C ARG A 59 -12.30 -13.23 -30.92
N ALA A 60 -13.51 -13.53 -30.44
CA ALA A 60 -14.63 -13.86 -31.30
C ALA A 60 -15.31 -12.58 -31.81
N TYR A 61 -15.36 -12.42 -33.13
CA TYR A 61 -16.15 -11.40 -33.80
C TYR A 61 -17.26 -12.09 -34.59
N GLY A 62 -18.45 -12.15 -33.99
CA GLY A 62 -19.55 -12.96 -34.52
C GLY A 62 -19.15 -14.43 -34.62
N MET A 63 -19.23 -15.00 -35.83
CA MET A 63 -18.85 -16.40 -36.10
C MET A 63 -17.35 -16.59 -36.39
N ALA A 64 -16.57 -15.51 -36.50
CA ALA A 64 -15.15 -15.58 -36.83
C ALA A 64 -14.27 -15.48 -35.57
N LYS A 65 -13.26 -16.36 -35.47
CA LYS A 65 -12.17 -16.25 -34.49
C LYS A 65 -11.05 -15.41 -35.11
N VAL A 66 -10.74 -14.28 -34.49
CA VAL A 66 -9.67 -13.37 -34.89
C VAL A 66 -8.53 -13.50 -33.89
N TYR A 67 -7.32 -13.74 -34.39
CA TYR A 67 -6.13 -13.96 -33.57
C TYR A 67 -5.21 -12.74 -33.65
N THR A 68 -4.64 -12.34 -32.51
CA THR A 68 -3.63 -11.28 -32.39
C THR A 68 -2.41 -11.81 -31.67
N ILE A 69 -1.23 -11.24 -31.89
CA ILE A 69 -0.07 -11.58 -31.05
C ILE A 69 -0.37 -11.15 -29.61
N SER A 70 -0.12 -12.02 -28.63
CA SER A 70 -0.31 -11.64 -27.23
C SER A 70 0.72 -10.57 -26.86
N GLN A 71 0.28 -9.45 -26.32
CA GLN A 71 1.19 -8.47 -25.75
C GLN A 71 1.67 -8.98 -24.40
N ARG A 72 2.83 -9.65 -24.41
CA ARG A 72 3.50 -10.05 -23.17
C ARG A 72 4.38 -8.90 -22.70
N VAL A 73 4.08 -8.40 -21.51
CA VAL A 73 5.09 -7.66 -20.76
C VAL A 73 6.00 -8.72 -20.13
N PRO A 74 7.32 -8.72 -20.41
CA PRO A 74 8.25 -9.64 -19.76
C PRO A 74 8.10 -9.51 -18.24
N LEU A 75 8.14 -10.61 -17.50
CA LEU A 75 8.11 -10.57 -16.04
C LEU A 75 9.22 -9.65 -15.51
N SER A 76 10.42 -9.69 -16.12
CA SER A 76 11.51 -8.78 -15.82
C SER A 76 11.15 -7.29 -15.95
N ALA A 77 10.32 -6.92 -16.92
CA ALA A 77 9.81 -5.56 -17.07
C ALA A 77 8.74 -5.24 -16.02
N MET A 78 7.88 -6.19 -15.63
CA MET A 78 6.96 -5.98 -14.51
C MET A 78 7.72 -5.77 -13.19
N LEU A 79 8.77 -6.56 -12.95
CA LEU A 79 9.64 -6.45 -11.78
C LEU A 79 10.43 -5.14 -11.76
N SER A 80 10.78 -4.57 -12.92
CA SER A 80 11.46 -3.28 -13.00
C SER A 80 10.56 -2.09 -12.65
N TYR A 81 9.23 -2.24 -12.83
CA TYR A 81 8.26 -1.22 -12.43
C TYR A 81 7.73 -1.42 -11.00
N SER A 82 7.94 -2.59 -10.38
CA SER A 82 7.57 -2.81 -8.98
C SER A 82 8.40 -1.89 -8.08
N LYS A 83 7.77 -1.25 -7.10
CA LYS A 83 8.46 -0.47 -6.06
C LYS A 83 9.10 -1.36 -4.99
N GLU A 84 8.67 -2.62 -4.92
CA GLU A 84 9.24 -3.60 -3.99
C GLU A 84 10.68 -3.94 -4.38
N LEU A 85 11.45 -4.36 -3.40
CA LEU A 85 12.79 -4.91 -3.59
C LEU A 85 12.62 -6.41 -3.76
N ILE A 86 12.95 -6.92 -4.95
CA ILE A 86 12.74 -8.33 -5.28
C ILE A 86 14.07 -8.99 -5.62
N MET A 87 14.35 -10.11 -4.95
CA MET A 87 15.52 -10.95 -5.17
C MET A 87 15.10 -12.42 -5.20
N VAL A 88 15.61 -13.17 -6.17
CA VAL A 88 15.37 -14.61 -6.31
C VAL A 88 16.67 -15.35 -6.06
N LEU A 89 16.60 -16.35 -5.19
CA LEU A 89 17.71 -17.20 -4.82
C LEU A 89 17.41 -18.65 -5.21
N ASP A 90 18.43 -19.41 -5.61
CA ASP A 90 18.33 -20.87 -5.69
C ASP A 90 18.51 -21.55 -4.31
N ASP A 91 18.45 -22.88 -4.29
CA ASP A 91 18.62 -23.71 -3.09
C ASP A 91 20.01 -23.59 -2.43
N GLU A 92 20.99 -23.10 -3.18
CA GLU A 92 22.34 -22.80 -2.72
C GLU A 92 22.52 -21.32 -2.37
N SER A 93 21.43 -20.55 -2.27
CA SER A 93 21.42 -19.12 -1.96
C SER A 93 22.19 -18.26 -2.97
N ARG A 94 22.26 -18.68 -4.24
CA ARG A 94 22.81 -17.88 -5.34
C ARG A 94 21.73 -17.00 -5.95
N ILE A 95 22.09 -15.76 -6.27
CA ILE A 95 21.16 -14.77 -6.81
C ILE A 95 20.89 -15.08 -8.28
N THR A 96 19.73 -15.65 -8.58
CA THR A 96 19.31 -16.00 -9.95
C THR A 96 18.64 -14.83 -10.65
N ASP A 97 17.94 -13.98 -9.90
CA ASP A 97 17.38 -12.72 -10.38
C ASP A 97 17.33 -11.68 -9.26
N ILE A 98 17.31 -10.41 -9.64
CA ILE A 98 17.22 -9.26 -8.74
C ILE A 98 16.69 -8.07 -9.52
N ASN A 99 15.75 -7.29 -8.96
CA ASN A 99 15.27 -6.09 -9.63
C ASN A 99 16.17 -4.87 -9.35
N ASP A 100 16.03 -3.83 -10.17
CA ASP A 100 16.91 -2.65 -10.11
C ASP A 100 16.75 -1.88 -8.79
N ASN A 101 15.56 -1.91 -8.17
CA ASN A 101 15.36 -1.27 -6.87
C ASN A 101 16.16 -1.94 -5.76
N PHE A 102 16.23 -3.27 -5.75
CA PHE A 102 17.08 -3.98 -4.78
C PHE A 102 18.57 -3.71 -5.06
N LEU A 103 19.00 -3.72 -6.33
CA LEU A 103 20.38 -3.36 -6.70
C LEU A 103 20.75 -1.94 -6.25
N ASN A 104 19.86 -0.98 -6.45
CA ASN A 104 20.06 0.41 -6.03
C ASN A 104 20.13 0.55 -4.50
N LEU A 105 19.33 -0.21 -3.75
CA LEU A 105 19.41 -0.25 -2.29
C LEU A 105 20.78 -0.77 -1.84
N LEU A 106 21.24 -1.86 -2.45
CA LEU A 106 22.53 -2.48 -2.12
C LEU A 106 23.73 -1.72 -2.71
N GLN A 107 23.51 -0.74 -3.60
CA GLN A 107 24.56 -0.05 -4.36
C GLN A 107 25.46 -1.03 -5.12
N LEU A 108 24.85 -2.00 -5.80
CA LEU A 108 25.54 -3.05 -6.56
C LEU A 108 25.22 -3.01 -8.04
N SER A 109 26.18 -3.47 -8.85
CA SER A 109 25.96 -3.69 -10.27
C SER A 109 25.29 -5.06 -10.50
N ARG A 110 24.37 -5.13 -11.46
CA ARG A 110 23.71 -6.38 -11.84
C ARG A 110 24.72 -7.47 -12.23
N ASN A 111 25.71 -7.11 -13.05
CA ASN A 111 26.72 -8.04 -13.57
C ASN A 111 27.60 -8.62 -12.46
N ASP A 112 27.87 -7.84 -11.42
CA ASP A 112 28.65 -8.29 -10.27
C ASP A 112 27.79 -8.95 -9.19
N THR A 113 26.48 -9.10 -9.39
CA THR A 113 25.57 -9.64 -8.38
C THR A 113 24.99 -10.99 -8.79
N LEU A 114 24.55 -11.12 -10.05
CA LEU A 114 23.93 -12.35 -10.54
C LEU A 114 24.89 -13.56 -10.47
N GLY A 115 24.36 -14.71 -10.06
CA GLY A 115 25.07 -15.99 -9.91
C GLY A 115 25.94 -16.09 -8.66
N LYS A 116 26.20 -14.99 -7.95
CA LYS A 116 26.95 -15.01 -6.69
C LYS A 116 26.06 -15.52 -5.57
N ASN A 117 26.67 -16.26 -4.63
CA ASN A 117 26.01 -16.60 -3.38
C ASN A 117 25.91 -15.34 -2.51
N ILE A 118 24.68 -15.03 -2.04
CA ILE A 118 24.36 -13.81 -1.31
C ILE A 118 25.23 -13.63 -0.05
N SER A 119 25.70 -14.71 0.57
CA SER A 119 26.57 -14.65 1.76
C SER A 119 27.96 -14.04 1.51
N TYR A 120 28.40 -14.02 0.25
CA TYR A 120 29.68 -13.43 -0.15
C TYR A 120 29.52 -12.07 -0.84
N VAL A 121 28.28 -11.62 -1.04
CA VAL A 121 28.03 -10.30 -1.63
C VAL A 121 28.34 -9.23 -0.59
N GLN A 122 29.11 -8.23 -0.96
CA GLN A 122 29.43 -7.10 -0.09
C GLN A 122 28.68 -5.88 -0.57
N SER A 123 27.70 -5.42 0.20
CA SER A 123 27.03 -4.14 -0.02
C SER A 123 27.71 -3.05 0.83
N PRO A 124 28.02 -1.88 0.27
CA PRO A 124 28.50 -0.74 1.06
C PRO A 124 27.41 -0.20 1.98
N GLU A 125 26.13 -0.35 1.64
CA GLU A 125 25.00 0.27 2.35
C GLU A 125 24.36 -0.62 3.42
N VAL A 126 24.31 -1.94 3.19
CA VAL A 126 23.53 -2.89 4.00
C VAL A 126 24.40 -4.08 4.39
N ASP A 127 24.31 -4.54 5.64
CA ASP A 127 24.92 -5.82 6.02
C ASP A 127 24.08 -6.99 5.48
N VAL A 128 24.63 -7.71 4.50
CA VAL A 128 23.95 -8.85 3.87
C VAL A 128 23.66 -10.01 4.84
N ARG A 129 24.30 -10.03 6.01
CA ARG A 129 23.99 -11.01 7.06
C ARG A 129 22.60 -10.77 7.64
N GLU A 130 22.19 -9.51 7.78
CA GLU A 130 20.83 -9.16 8.22
C GLU A 130 19.78 -9.70 7.22
N LEU A 131 20.09 -9.66 5.91
CA LEU A 131 19.24 -10.24 4.85
C LEU A 131 19.19 -11.77 4.90
N LEU A 132 20.29 -12.42 5.29
CA LEU A 132 20.34 -13.88 5.41
C LEU A 132 19.58 -14.40 6.63
N ASP A 133 19.73 -13.74 7.77
CA ASP A 133 19.01 -14.09 9.01
C ASP A 133 17.50 -13.96 8.80
N THR A 134 17.08 -12.98 8.01
CA THR A 134 15.68 -12.78 7.63
C THR A 134 15.17 -13.85 6.67
N ILE A 135 15.95 -14.31 5.70
CA ILE A 135 15.58 -15.46 4.84
C ILE A 135 15.45 -16.75 5.67
N ALA A 136 16.34 -16.95 6.65
CA ALA A 136 16.33 -18.14 7.51
C ALA A 136 15.11 -18.19 8.44
N THR A 137 14.72 -17.04 8.99
CA THR A 137 13.56 -16.90 9.89
C THR A 137 12.23 -16.82 9.13
N GLY A 138 12.22 -16.31 7.89
CA GLY A 138 11.05 -16.24 7.00
C GLY A 138 10.70 -17.55 6.29
N LYS A 139 11.19 -18.71 6.74
CA LYS A 139 10.79 -20.02 6.17
C LYS A 139 9.36 -20.37 6.57
N GLY A 140 8.42 -19.93 5.74
CA GLY A 140 6.99 -20.15 5.88
C GLY A 140 6.26 -19.01 5.18
N ASP A 141 5.02 -19.22 4.75
CA ASP A 141 4.19 -18.24 4.01
C ASP A 141 3.76 -17.03 4.90
N GLN A 142 4.57 -16.66 5.90
CA GLN A 142 4.30 -15.62 6.88
C GLN A 142 5.01 -14.32 6.50
N GLU A 143 4.22 -13.26 6.43
CA GLU A 143 4.70 -11.90 6.32
C GLU A 143 5.26 -11.46 7.68
N SER A 144 6.40 -10.77 7.66
CA SER A 144 7.05 -10.25 8.88
C SER A 144 7.59 -8.85 8.65
N THR A 145 7.72 -8.08 9.73
CA THR A 145 8.33 -6.74 9.68
C THR A 145 9.78 -6.83 10.11
N VAL A 146 10.68 -6.27 9.31
CA VAL A 146 12.12 -6.29 9.56
C VAL A 146 12.69 -4.89 9.47
N THR A 147 13.75 -4.64 10.20
CA THR A 147 14.39 -3.33 10.27
C THR A 147 15.84 -3.48 9.84
N PHE A 148 16.24 -2.72 8.83
CA PHE A 148 17.62 -2.66 8.35
C PHE A 148 18.22 -1.30 8.67
N HIS A 149 19.50 -1.30 8.99
CA HIS A 149 20.27 -0.06 9.08
C HIS A 149 20.99 0.19 7.76
N ILE A 150 20.57 1.22 7.04
CA ILE A 150 21.17 1.63 5.77
C ILE A 150 22.09 2.80 6.05
N LYS A 151 23.38 2.71 5.72
CA LYS A 151 24.37 3.71 6.13
C LYS A 151 23.99 5.15 5.79
N GLU A 152 23.55 5.43 4.55
CA GLU A 152 23.17 6.79 4.16
C GLU A 152 21.76 7.20 4.60
N LYS A 153 20.87 6.22 4.81
CA LYS A 153 19.44 6.47 5.03
C LYS A 153 18.99 6.28 6.47
N GLY A 154 19.86 5.76 7.34
CA GLY A 154 19.55 5.39 8.71
C GLY A 154 18.67 4.14 8.79
N GLU A 155 17.89 4.06 9.86
CA GLU A 155 16.96 2.97 10.09
C GLU A 155 15.82 2.98 9.07
N ARG A 156 15.55 1.81 8.47
CA ARG A 156 14.46 1.58 7.53
C ARG A 156 13.70 0.32 7.91
N ILE A 157 12.38 0.39 7.82
CA ILE A 157 11.46 -0.67 8.20
C ILE A 157 10.81 -1.22 6.93
N PHE A 158 10.88 -2.54 6.77
CA PHE A 158 10.36 -3.25 5.61
C PHE A 158 9.35 -4.30 6.02
N HIS A 159 8.30 -4.46 5.22
CA HIS A 159 7.52 -5.68 5.20
C HIS A 159 8.22 -6.70 4.32
N GLN A 160 8.45 -7.88 4.87
CA GLN A 160 9.15 -8.96 4.23
C GLN A 160 8.20 -10.10 3.91
N LYS A 161 8.35 -10.64 2.70
CA LYS A 161 7.75 -11.90 2.27
C LYS A 161 8.78 -12.81 1.62
N CYS A 162 8.74 -14.07 2.03
CA CYS A 162 9.59 -15.13 1.49
C CYS A 162 8.72 -16.18 0.81
N VAL A 163 8.78 -16.25 -0.53
CA VAL A 163 7.95 -17.13 -1.34
C VAL A 163 8.78 -18.31 -1.85
N PRO A 164 8.48 -19.56 -1.46
CA PRO A 164 9.08 -20.73 -2.08
C PRO A 164 8.86 -20.71 -3.59
N THR A 165 9.95 -20.80 -4.35
CA THR A 165 9.91 -20.67 -5.81
C THR A 165 10.38 -21.98 -6.46
N VAL A 166 9.72 -22.39 -7.54
CA VAL A 166 10.15 -23.53 -8.37
C VAL A 166 10.44 -22.99 -9.76
N PHE A 167 11.67 -23.19 -10.24
CA PHE A 167 12.11 -22.75 -11.56
C PHE A 167 11.56 -23.68 -12.66
N ASP A 168 11.60 -23.23 -13.92
CA ASP A 168 11.11 -23.99 -15.07
C ASP A 168 11.81 -25.36 -15.25
N ASP A 169 13.06 -25.48 -14.77
CA ASP A 169 13.84 -26.72 -14.78
C ASP A 169 13.55 -27.65 -13.58
N GLY A 170 12.61 -27.27 -12.71
CA GLY A 170 12.22 -28.01 -11.52
C GLY A 170 13.09 -27.78 -10.28
N ARG A 171 14.15 -26.96 -10.38
CA ARG A 171 14.94 -26.58 -9.19
C ARG A 171 14.10 -25.75 -8.23
N LYS A 172 14.42 -25.86 -6.94
CA LYS A 172 13.78 -25.08 -5.88
C LYS A 172 14.62 -23.85 -5.57
N GLY A 173 13.95 -22.81 -5.09
CA GLY A 173 14.55 -21.56 -4.68
C GLY A 173 13.61 -20.79 -3.76
N ILE A 174 13.95 -19.54 -3.51
CA ILE A 174 13.14 -18.62 -2.72
C ILE A 174 13.15 -17.24 -3.36
N THR A 175 11.99 -16.60 -3.40
CA THR A 175 11.85 -15.19 -3.78
C THR A 175 11.68 -14.37 -2.51
N LEU A 176 12.61 -13.46 -2.27
CA LEU A 176 12.53 -12.45 -1.22
C LEU A 176 11.92 -11.19 -1.80
N ILE A 177 10.87 -10.69 -1.14
CA ILE A 177 10.19 -9.44 -1.47
C ILE A 177 10.25 -8.56 -0.22
N LEU A 178 10.74 -7.33 -0.37
CA LEU A 178 10.74 -6.32 0.68
C LEU A 178 9.98 -5.07 0.20
N GLU A 179 9.00 -4.64 0.97
CA GLU A 179 8.28 -3.39 0.78
C GLU A 179 8.73 -2.37 1.84
N ASP A 180 9.25 -1.21 1.42
CA ASP A 180 9.62 -0.14 2.36
C ASP A 180 8.35 0.51 2.93
N VAL A 181 8.11 0.30 4.22
CA VAL A 181 6.95 0.84 4.96
C VAL A 181 7.39 1.88 6.00
N THR A 182 8.63 2.37 5.89
CA THR A 182 9.22 3.27 6.89
C THR A 182 8.38 4.52 7.06
N ASP A 183 8.05 5.21 5.97
CA ASP A 183 7.29 6.46 6.03
C ASP A 183 5.89 6.25 6.61
N HIS A 184 5.27 5.12 6.29
CA HIS A 184 3.94 4.76 6.81
C HIS A 184 3.98 4.58 8.33
N ILE A 185 4.88 3.73 8.82
CA ILE A 185 5.02 3.43 10.25
C ILE A 185 5.48 4.66 11.04
N LEU A 186 6.44 5.44 10.51
CA LEU A 186 6.91 6.66 11.19
C LEU A 186 5.83 7.74 11.25
N THR A 187 5.02 7.88 10.20
CA THR A 187 3.90 8.84 10.18
C THR A 187 2.85 8.42 11.19
N GLU A 188 2.46 7.14 11.19
CA GLU A 188 1.49 6.62 12.15
C GLU A 188 1.98 6.79 13.61
N ARG A 189 3.26 6.47 13.88
CA ARG A 189 3.87 6.68 15.20
C ARG A 189 3.84 8.15 15.61
N LYS A 190 4.22 9.07 14.72
CA LYS A 190 4.17 10.51 15.01
C LYS A 190 2.75 10.99 15.31
N THR A 191 1.76 10.54 14.53
CA THR A 191 0.36 10.87 14.78
C THR A 191 -0.06 10.37 16.16
N ARG A 192 0.17 9.08 16.46
CA ARG A 192 -0.16 8.50 17.76
C ARG A 192 0.53 9.19 18.92
N GLU A 193 1.83 9.44 18.82
CA GLU A 193 2.60 10.16 19.85
C GLU A 193 2.09 11.60 20.04
N SER A 194 1.67 12.27 18.97
CA SER A 194 1.09 13.61 19.06
C SER A 194 -0.28 13.60 19.75
N GLU A 195 -1.12 12.60 19.46
CA GLU A 195 -2.43 12.41 20.10
C GLU A 195 -2.27 12.07 21.59
N GLU A 196 -1.33 11.18 21.92
CA GLU A 196 -1.03 10.81 23.31
C GLU A 196 -0.48 12.01 24.08
N ARG A 197 0.47 12.77 23.50
CA ARG A 197 0.97 14.01 24.11
C ARG A 197 -0.13 15.04 24.29
N PHE A 198 -0.99 15.24 23.29
CA PHE A 198 -2.15 16.13 23.40
C PHE A 198 -3.06 15.71 24.54
N ARG A 199 -3.42 14.42 24.62
CA ARG A 199 -4.27 13.87 25.68
C ARG A 199 -3.63 14.07 27.06
N MET A 200 -2.33 13.76 27.21
CA MET A 200 -1.61 13.98 28.46
C MET A 200 -1.60 15.46 28.87
N MET A 201 -1.34 16.39 27.94
CA MET A 201 -1.34 17.81 28.26
C MET A 201 -2.75 18.31 28.62
N ALA A 202 -3.74 17.92 27.83
CA ALA A 202 -5.13 18.30 28.04
C ALA A 202 -5.75 17.69 29.31
N ASP A 203 -5.32 16.51 29.76
CA ASP A 203 -5.78 15.94 31.03
C ASP A 203 -5.07 16.55 32.25
N ASN A 204 -3.88 17.12 32.07
CA ASN A 204 -3.11 17.75 33.16
C ASN A 204 -3.41 19.24 33.37
N ILE A 205 -4.17 19.89 32.48
CA ILE A 205 -4.62 21.26 32.73
C ILE A 205 -5.70 21.28 33.83
N GLN A 206 -5.69 22.33 34.65
CA GLN A 206 -6.68 22.52 35.71
C GLN A 206 -8.06 22.96 35.21
N ASP A 207 -8.13 23.34 33.93
CA ASP A 207 -9.34 23.77 33.25
C ASP A 207 -10.03 22.58 32.55
N GLY A 208 -11.36 22.63 32.52
CA GLY A 208 -12.14 21.72 31.69
C GLY A 208 -12.02 22.09 30.21
N LEU A 209 -11.74 21.11 29.36
CA LEU A 209 -11.62 21.28 27.91
C LEU A 209 -12.68 20.44 27.20
N ILE A 210 -13.37 21.08 26.25
CA ILE A 210 -14.30 20.44 25.31
C ILE A 210 -13.94 20.95 23.91
N ILE A 211 -13.80 20.03 22.96
CA ILE A 211 -13.66 20.34 21.53
C ILE A 211 -14.89 19.80 20.81
N ARG A 212 -15.49 20.63 19.95
CA ARG A 212 -16.66 20.27 19.16
C ARG A 212 -16.42 20.48 17.67
N GLU A 213 -16.91 19.54 16.89
CA GLU A 213 -16.97 19.60 15.43
C GLU A 213 -18.38 19.27 14.98
N ASN A 214 -18.97 20.09 14.10
CA ASN A 214 -20.32 19.87 13.56
C ASN A 214 -21.37 19.58 14.65
N ASP A 215 -21.33 20.34 15.75
CA ASP A 215 -22.19 20.18 16.93
C ASP A 215 -22.06 18.87 17.71
N LYS A 216 -21.02 18.08 17.43
CA LYS A 216 -20.67 16.89 18.22
C LYS A 216 -19.43 17.17 19.05
N THR A 217 -19.43 16.70 20.29
CA THR A 217 -18.21 16.70 21.11
C THR A 217 -17.28 15.63 20.58
N VAL A 218 -16.10 16.04 20.09
CA VAL A 218 -15.06 15.14 19.57
C VAL A 218 -13.98 14.86 20.60
N TYR A 219 -13.87 15.73 21.61
CA TYR A 219 -12.94 15.53 22.73
C TYR A 219 -13.46 16.24 23.99
N ALA A 220 -13.26 15.60 25.13
CA ALA A 220 -13.46 16.18 26.45
C ALA A 220 -12.37 15.62 27.39
N ASN A 221 -11.73 16.47 28.20
CA ASN A 221 -10.71 16.01 29.15
C ASN A 221 -11.32 15.52 30.47
N ASN A 222 -10.55 14.79 31.29
CA ASN A 222 -11.04 14.32 32.59
C ASN A 222 -11.48 15.46 33.52
N ARG A 223 -10.83 16.62 33.41
CA ARG A 223 -11.12 17.77 34.25
C ARG A 223 -12.53 18.35 34.04
N ILE A 224 -13.06 18.36 32.81
CA ILE A 224 -14.43 18.83 32.58
C ILE A 224 -15.46 17.86 33.16
N ALA A 225 -15.18 16.55 33.16
CA ALA A 225 -16.01 15.55 33.83
C ALA A 225 -16.05 15.81 35.34
N GLU A 226 -14.92 16.11 35.97
CA GLU A 226 -14.88 16.49 37.39
C GLU A 226 -15.63 17.79 37.69
N ILE A 227 -15.50 18.82 36.84
CA ILE A 227 -16.13 20.13 37.02
C ILE A 227 -17.65 20.06 36.88
N THR A 228 -18.15 19.24 35.96
CA THR A 228 -19.58 19.13 35.63
C THR A 228 -20.27 17.97 36.37
N GLY A 229 -19.51 16.97 36.83
CA GLY A 229 -20.03 15.76 37.48
C GLY A 229 -20.60 14.71 36.52
N TYR A 230 -20.51 14.93 35.21
CA TYR A 230 -20.92 13.97 34.18
C TYR A 230 -19.73 13.10 33.75
N SER A 231 -19.98 11.86 33.34
CA SER A 231 -18.92 11.03 32.73
C SER A 231 -18.56 11.56 31.33
N LEU A 232 -17.37 11.22 30.81
CA LEU A 232 -16.98 11.59 29.45
C LEU A 232 -17.96 11.06 28.40
N GLU A 233 -18.45 9.84 28.59
CA GLU A 233 -19.44 9.19 27.71
C GLU A 233 -20.75 9.98 27.66
N GLU A 234 -21.21 10.49 28.80
CA GLU A 234 -22.39 11.35 28.88
C GLU A 234 -22.12 12.70 28.20
N LEU A 235 -20.96 13.32 28.47
CA LEU A 235 -20.56 14.59 27.86
C LEU A 235 -20.42 14.50 26.32
N TRP A 236 -20.08 13.33 25.79
CA TRP A 236 -20.02 13.10 24.33
C TRP A 236 -21.40 13.02 23.69
N ALA A 237 -22.41 12.54 24.42
CA ALA A 237 -23.77 12.36 23.93
C ALA A 237 -24.68 13.58 24.21
N MET A 238 -24.30 14.47 25.12
CA MET A 238 -25.12 15.60 25.57
C MET A 238 -24.84 16.88 24.79
N ASP A 239 -25.87 17.73 24.67
CA ASP A 239 -25.69 19.13 24.26
C ASP A 239 -25.04 19.90 25.43
N PRO A 240 -23.92 20.63 25.22
CA PRO A 240 -23.32 21.45 26.26
C PRO A 240 -24.26 22.47 26.91
N LEU A 241 -25.28 22.95 26.18
CA LEU A 241 -26.31 23.83 26.75
C LEU A 241 -27.08 23.16 27.89
N ALA A 242 -27.17 21.82 27.93
CA ALA A 242 -27.85 21.10 29.01
C ALA A 242 -27.15 21.21 30.36
N ILE A 243 -25.86 21.58 30.38
CA ILE A 243 -25.06 21.77 31.60
C ILE A 243 -25.16 23.22 32.08
N ILE A 244 -25.53 24.15 31.20
CA ILE A 244 -25.64 25.58 31.51
C ILE A 244 -26.94 25.84 32.25
N ALA A 245 -26.94 26.72 33.24
CA ALA A 245 -28.17 27.11 33.93
C ALA A 245 -29.12 27.90 32.99
N PRO A 246 -30.45 27.74 33.09
CA PRO A 246 -31.43 28.34 32.17
C PRO A 246 -31.25 29.85 31.93
N GLU A 247 -30.91 30.61 32.97
CA GLU A 247 -30.67 32.06 32.89
C GLU A 247 -29.42 32.44 32.08
N SER A 248 -28.48 31.50 31.93
CA SER A 248 -27.23 31.69 31.17
C SER A 248 -27.34 31.20 29.72
N HIS A 249 -28.40 30.47 29.36
CA HIS A 249 -28.62 29.93 28.00
C HIS A 249 -28.58 31.00 26.91
N GLY A 250 -29.29 32.11 27.11
CA GLY A 250 -29.41 33.16 26.08
C GLY A 250 -28.05 33.77 25.72
N LYS A 251 -27.20 34.04 26.72
CA LYS A 251 -25.85 34.57 26.50
C LYS A 251 -24.92 33.53 25.86
N ALA A 252 -24.98 32.28 26.35
CA ALA A 252 -24.16 31.20 25.82
C ALA A 252 -24.48 30.87 24.36
N ALA A 253 -25.77 30.73 24.02
CA ALA A 253 -26.21 30.43 22.65
C ALA A 253 -25.82 31.53 21.65
N LEU A 254 -25.94 32.80 22.05
CA LEU A 254 -25.54 33.93 21.21
C LEU A 254 -24.03 33.92 20.93
N GLN A 255 -23.20 33.69 21.96
CA GLN A 255 -21.75 33.63 21.79
C GLN A 255 -21.30 32.40 20.97
N ILE A 256 -21.86 31.22 21.24
CA ILE A 256 -21.56 30.01 20.45
C ILE A 256 -21.88 30.24 18.97
N ARG A 257 -23.03 30.87 18.67
CA ARG A 257 -23.41 31.21 17.29
C ARG A 257 -22.44 32.21 16.66
N ASP A 258 -22.03 33.23 17.40
CA ASP A 258 -21.11 34.25 16.91
C ASP A 258 -19.71 33.68 16.60
N PHE A 259 -19.16 32.81 17.47
CA PHE A 259 -17.85 32.19 17.23
C PHE A 259 -17.86 31.15 16.11
N LYS A 260 -18.97 30.45 15.90
CA LYS A 260 -19.15 29.60 14.71
C LYS A 260 -19.14 30.40 13.42
N ALA A 261 -19.76 31.58 13.42
CA ALA A 261 -19.84 32.44 12.24
C ALA A 261 -18.51 33.16 11.93
N HIS A 262 -17.61 33.29 12.91
CA HIS A 262 -16.36 34.01 12.79
C HIS A 262 -15.16 33.18 13.29
N PRO A 263 -14.65 32.23 12.47
CA PRO A 263 -13.47 31.43 12.82
C PRO A 263 -12.25 32.32 13.14
N GLY A 264 -11.48 31.95 14.16
CA GLY A 264 -10.33 32.72 14.65
C GLY A 264 -10.66 33.73 15.74
N ARG A 265 -11.95 33.96 16.06
CA ARG A 265 -12.34 34.73 17.24
C ARG A 265 -12.42 33.85 18.49
N SER A 266 -11.99 34.42 19.61
CA SER A 266 -12.18 33.86 20.94
C SER A 266 -12.87 34.87 21.84
N GLY A 267 -13.64 34.42 22.81
CA GLY A 267 -14.14 35.28 23.88
C GLY A 267 -14.44 34.52 25.15
N ASP A 268 -14.48 35.29 26.22
CA ASP A 268 -14.73 34.78 27.56
C ASP A 268 -16.20 34.88 27.90
N LEU A 269 -16.69 33.86 28.62
CA LEU A 269 -18.04 33.75 29.09
C LEU A 269 -18.02 33.39 30.57
N GLN A 270 -18.77 34.14 31.35
CA GLN A 270 -19.09 33.80 32.72
C GLN A 270 -20.48 33.21 32.74
N MET A 271 -20.61 32.00 33.30
CA MET A 271 -21.89 31.31 33.34
C MET A 271 -22.06 30.50 34.61
N TRP A 272 -23.33 30.36 35.00
CA TRP A 272 -23.72 29.35 35.96
C TRP A 272 -23.93 28.02 35.24
N ILE A 273 -23.38 26.95 35.79
CA ILE A 273 -23.63 25.57 35.38
C ILE A 273 -24.39 24.83 36.47
N ILE A 274 -25.14 23.81 36.07
CA ILE A 274 -25.79 22.86 36.96
C ILE A 274 -25.09 21.52 36.75
N ARG A 275 -24.48 21.01 37.81
CA ARG A 275 -23.81 19.71 37.81
C ARG A 275 -24.82 18.58 37.79
N LYS A 276 -24.35 17.36 37.51
CA LYS A 276 -25.17 16.14 37.51
C LYS A 276 -25.87 15.88 38.85
N ASP A 277 -25.21 16.21 39.96
CA ASP A 277 -25.75 16.11 41.32
C ASP A 277 -26.75 17.24 41.67
N GLY A 278 -26.99 18.17 40.75
CA GLY A 278 -27.84 19.35 40.94
C GLY A 278 -27.11 20.53 41.59
N GLU A 279 -25.84 20.39 41.97
CA GLU A 279 -25.04 21.47 42.55
C GLU A 279 -24.81 22.57 41.50
N ARG A 280 -25.04 23.81 41.91
CA ARG A 280 -24.87 24.99 41.06
C ARG A 280 -23.47 25.56 41.23
N ARG A 281 -22.73 25.73 40.13
CA ARG A 281 -21.38 26.33 40.14
C ARG A 281 -21.25 27.50 39.19
N PHE A 282 -20.47 28.50 39.59
CA PHE A 282 -20.09 29.60 38.73
C PHE A 282 -18.78 29.25 38.02
N THR A 283 -18.74 29.41 36.71
CA THR A 283 -17.59 29.04 35.88
C THR A 283 -17.22 30.16 34.92
N TYR A 284 -15.94 30.20 34.60
CA TYR A 284 -15.37 31.02 33.56
C TYR A 284 -14.99 30.08 32.42
N ALA A 285 -15.49 30.34 31.22
CA ALA A 285 -15.22 29.55 30.04
C ALA A 285 -14.66 30.47 28.95
N ARG A 286 -13.63 30.02 28.26
CA ARG A 286 -13.15 30.68 27.05
C ARG A 286 -13.53 29.83 25.85
N ILE A 287 -14.27 30.41 24.91
CA ILE A 287 -14.73 29.73 23.70
C ILE A 287 -14.00 30.34 22.52
N SER A 288 -13.45 29.49 21.65
CA SER A 288 -12.77 29.92 20.42
C SER A 288 -13.32 29.15 19.23
N GLY A 289 -13.61 29.85 18.14
CA GLY A 289 -13.91 29.22 16.86
C GLY A 289 -12.60 28.91 16.14
N VAL A 290 -12.40 27.66 15.72
CA VAL A 290 -11.21 27.25 14.95
C VAL A 290 -11.65 26.81 13.56
N GLN A 291 -10.94 27.30 12.53
CA GLN A 291 -11.15 26.84 11.17
C GLN A 291 -10.39 25.53 10.97
N HIS A 292 -11.10 24.45 10.64
CA HIS A 292 -10.45 23.22 10.24
C HIS A 292 -9.82 23.45 8.85
N LEU A 293 -8.50 23.41 8.77
CA LEU A 293 -7.80 23.34 7.49
C LEU A 293 -7.96 21.90 7.00
N ASN A 294 -8.51 21.73 5.80
CA ASN A 294 -8.50 20.45 5.09
C ASN A 294 -7.12 20.20 4.48
#